data_AF-A0A1G8V6Q2-F1
#
_entry.id   AF-A0A1G8V6Q2-F1
#
_cell.length_a   1.000
_cell.length_b   1.000
_cell.length_c   1.000
_cell.angle_alpha   90.00
_cell.angle_beta   90.00
_cell.angle_gamma   90.00
#
_symmetry.space_group_name_H-M   'P 1'
#
loop_
_entity.id
_entity.type
_entity.pdbx_description
1 polymer ?
#
loop_
_entity_poly.entity_id
_entity_poly.type
_entity_poly.pdbx_seq_one_letter_code
_entity_poly.pdbx_strand_id
1 'polypeptide(L)'
;MKKLAILGASYLQLPLVEKAKHMGIETHCFAWDNEEAVCKHAADFFYPISVLEKELIYEHCLKIGIDGITTIATDICIPAISYAAEKLGLVGNSYQTALASTNKALMRAAFFKHEIDSPRFAAVQKYEAKTFESFQFPLIVKPTDRSGSLGVTKVYNEAALAGAILEAASESIEKKAIVEEFINGSEISVECISHAGQHFLLAITDKITTGEPHFVELQHHQPSQFPEEMQAAIRDLTFSALDALGIKFGASHSEFKIDTNGQITIIEIGARMGGDFIGSHLVKLSTGYDFVKGVVDVALGQFENPVLKGQKFSGVYFLSKETENLLPYFQRENAFDVEKKILKDQIEPIKSSNDRSGFLIYQSDHRIML
;
A
#
# COMPACT_ATOMS: atom_id res chain seq x y z
N MET A 1 -25.62 -5.95 16.75
CA MET A 1 -24.81 -4.99 15.97
C MET A 1 -23.57 -5.74 15.52
N LYS A 2 -23.12 -5.55 14.26
CA LYS A 2 -21.87 -6.17 13.79
C LYS A 2 -20.67 -5.49 14.47
N LYS A 3 -19.62 -6.25 14.75
CA LYS A 3 -18.39 -5.75 15.39
C LYS A 3 -17.19 -5.94 14.49
N LEU A 4 -16.43 -4.87 14.24
CA LEU A 4 -15.26 -4.88 13.39
C LEU A 4 -14.01 -4.50 14.19
N ALA A 5 -13.03 -5.41 14.21
CA ALA A 5 -11.68 -5.08 14.66
C ALA A 5 -10.90 -4.38 13.55
N ILE A 6 -10.24 -3.26 13.91
CA ILE A 6 -9.41 -2.47 13.01
C ILE A 6 -8.02 -2.37 13.62
N LEU A 7 -6.99 -2.83 12.91
CA LEU A 7 -5.60 -2.71 13.38
C LEU A 7 -4.93 -1.48 12.74
N GLY A 8 -4.21 -0.74 13.56
CA GLY A 8 -3.69 0.59 13.22
C GLY A 8 -4.70 1.67 13.57
N ALA A 9 -4.19 2.82 14.01
CA ALA A 9 -5.01 3.92 14.51
C ALA A 9 -4.57 5.29 13.98
N SER A 10 -3.75 5.33 12.93
CA SER A 10 -3.27 6.61 12.38
C SER A 10 -4.33 7.28 11.53
N TYR A 11 -4.03 8.50 11.04
CA TYR A 11 -4.90 9.21 10.10
C TYR A 11 -5.19 8.39 8.83
N LEU A 12 -4.33 7.43 8.49
CA LEU A 12 -4.53 6.53 7.36
C LEU A 12 -5.66 5.52 7.59
N GLN A 13 -5.92 5.10 8.83
CA GLN A 13 -7.03 4.19 9.17
C GLN A 13 -8.33 4.94 9.53
N LEU A 14 -8.26 6.25 9.79
CA LEU A 14 -9.43 7.04 10.19
C LEU A 14 -10.61 6.92 9.19
N PRO A 15 -10.41 6.95 7.85
CA PRO A 15 -11.51 6.75 6.90
C PRO A 15 -12.22 5.41 7.05
N LEU A 16 -11.51 4.35 7.43
CA LEU A 16 -12.08 3.02 7.66
C LEU A 16 -12.95 2.99 8.92
N VAL A 17 -12.46 3.60 10.01
CA VAL A 17 -13.20 3.70 11.29
C VAL A 17 -14.49 4.49 11.09
N GLU A 18 -14.40 5.67 10.47
CA GLU A 18 -15.56 6.50 10.19
C GLU A 18 -16.56 5.83 9.24
N LYS A 19 -16.06 5.14 8.20
CA LYS A 19 -16.90 4.37 7.29
C LYS A 19 -17.69 3.28 8.02
N ALA A 20 -17.02 2.48 8.85
CA ALA A 20 -17.66 1.42 9.62
C ALA A 20 -18.74 1.98 10.56
N LYS A 21 -18.48 3.10 11.23
CA LYS A 21 -19.47 3.77 12.10
C LYS A 21 -20.67 4.29 11.31
N HIS A 22 -20.45 4.93 10.16
CA HIS A 22 -21.55 5.35 9.28
C HIS A 22 -22.40 4.17 8.77
N MET A 23 -21.83 2.97 8.70
CA MET A 23 -22.53 1.73 8.37
C MET A 23 -23.24 1.09 9.58
N GLY A 24 -23.17 1.69 10.77
CA GLY A 24 -23.78 1.17 12.00
C GLY A 24 -23.04 -0.04 12.60
N ILE A 25 -21.73 -0.13 12.38
CA ILE A 25 -20.85 -1.19 12.91
C ILE A 25 -20.12 -0.68 14.15
N GLU A 26 -20.06 -1.50 15.19
CA GLU A 26 -19.27 -1.24 16.41
C GLU A 26 -17.78 -1.47 16.11
N THR A 27 -16.95 -0.48 16.39
CA THR A 27 -15.53 -0.44 15.99
C THR A 27 -14.59 -0.67 17.17
N HIS A 28 -13.64 -1.60 16.99
CA HIS A 28 -12.62 -1.96 17.97
C HIS A 28 -11.23 -1.72 17.39
N CYS A 29 -10.56 -0.62 17.78
CA CYS A 29 -9.25 -0.26 17.26
C CYS A 29 -8.09 -0.76 18.14
N PHE A 30 -7.07 -1.35 17.52
CA PHE A 30 -5.85 -1.83 18.18
C PHE A 30 -4.63 -1.09 17.63
N ALA A 31 -3.92 -0.36 18.49
CA ALA A 31 -2.64 0.28 18.19
C ALA A 31 -1.93 0.70 19.48
N TRP A 32 -0.69 1.17 19.41
CA TRP A 32 -0.10 1.92 20.52
C TRP A 32 -0.82 3.25 20.75
N ASP A 33 -0.94 3.64 22.02
CA ASP A 33 -1.46 4.95 22.39
C ASP A 33 -0.34 6.00 22.31
N ASN A 34 -0.20 6.61 21.15
CA ASN A 34 0.67 7.75 20.92
C ASN A 34 -0.12 8.92 20.30
N GLU A 35 0.56 10.00 19.96
CA GLU A 35 -0.07 11.19 19.34
C GLU A 35 -0.61 10.90 17.94
N GLU A 36 -0.01 9.94 17.23
CA GLU A 36 -0.44 9.54 15.89
C GLU A 36 -1.72 8.69 15.90
N ALA A 37 -2.10 8.10 17.04
CA ALA A 37 -3.26 7.22 17.18
C ALA A 37 -4.61 7.95 17.17
N VAL A 38 -4.85 8.80 16.16
CA VAL A 38 -6.04 9.65 16.03
C VAL A 38 -7.37 8.87 16.05
N CYS A 39 -7.37 7.60 15.60
CA CYS A 39 -8.56 6.75 15.61
C CYS A 39 -9.09 6.47 17.02
N LYS A 40 -8.28 6.65 18.09
CA LYS A 40 -8.73 6.47 19.48
C LYS A 40 -9.87 7.39 19.88
N HIS A 41 -10.04 8.51 19.18
CA HIS A 41 -11.12 9.47 19.40
C HIS A 41 -12.36 9.19 18.53
N ALA A 42 -12.20 8.40 17.47
CA ALA A 42 -13.27 8.07 16.53
C ALA A 42 -13.91 6.72 16.81
N ALA A 43 -13.11 5.71 17.20
CA ALA A 43 -13.57 4.35 17.45
C ALA A 43 -14.48 4.24 18.69
N ASP A 44 -15.32 3.22 18.73
CA ASP A 44 -16.18 2.95 19.89
C ASP A 44 -15.38 2.36 21.06
N PHE A 45 -14.39 1.53 20.73
CA PHE A 45 -13.42 0.98 21.69
C PHE A 45 -12.00 1.07 21.14
N PHE A 46 -11.06 1.44 22.01
CA PHE A 46 -9.63 1.50 21.69
C PHE A 46 -8.82 0.65 22.68
N TYR A 47 -7.89 -0.13 22.14
CA TYR A 47 -7.03 -1.04 22.89
C TYR A 47 -5.57 -0.65 22.64
N PRO A 48 -4.82 -0.22 23.68
CA PRO A 48 -3.43 0.23 23.55
C PRO A 48 -2.46 -0.97 23.41
N ILE A 49 -2.66 -1.77 22.37
CA ILE A 49 -1.95 -3.01 22.08
C ILE A 49 -1.18 -2.83 20.77
N SER A 50 0.10 -3.19 20.77
CA SER A 50 0.90 -3.19 19.55
C SER A 50 0.27 -4.08 18.48
N VAL A 51 0.21 -3.61 17.24
CA VAL A 51 -0.30 -4.38 16.09
C VAL A 51 0.55 -5.62 15.77
N LEU A 52 1.72 -5.75 16.39
CA LEU A 52 2.60 -6.92 16.28
C LEU A 52 2.25 -8.04 17.27
N GLU A 53 1.44 -7.76 18.30
CA GLU A 53 1.06 -8.70 19.36
C GLU A 53 -0.12 -9.58 18.93
N LYS A 54 0.07 -10.35 17.85
CA LYS A 54 -0.98 -11.13 17.18
C LYS A 54 -1.73 -12.08 18.12
N GLU A 55 -1.05 -12.74 19.08
CA GLU A 55 -1.69 -13.62 20.07
C GLU A 55 -2.62 -12.84 21.00
N LEU A 56 -2.16 -11.69 21.52
CA LEU A 56 -2.95 -10.86 22.42
C LEU A 56 -4.16 -10.25 21.69
N ILE A 57 -3.96 -9.80 20.45
CA ILE A 57 -5.05 -9.30 19.59
C ILE A 57 -6.09 -10.39 19.36
N TYR A 58 -5.67 -11.62 19.03
CA TYR A 58 -6.56 -12.76 18.89
C TYR A 58 -7.39 -13.02 20.16
N GLU A 59 -6.75 -13.04 21.34
CA GLU A 59 -7.45 -13.26 22.61
C GLU A 59 -8.50 -12.18 22.90
N HIS A 60 -8.20 -10.92 22.60
CA HIS A 60 -9.16 -9.83 22.71
C HIS A 60 -10.30 -9.99 21.72
N CYS A 61 -10.00 -10.25 20.45
CA CYS A 61 -11.00 -10.46 19.40
C CYS A 61 -11.95 -11.62 19.74
N LEU A 62 -11.42 -12.71 20.30
CA LEU A 62 -12.21 -13.85 20.79
C LEU A 62 -13.18 -13.43 21.91
N LYS A 63 -12.70 -12.67 22.90
CA LYS A 63 -13.52 -12.19 24.04
C LYS A 63 -14.60 -11.19 23.60
N ILE A 64 -14.29 -10.33 22.64
CA ILE A 64 -15.20 -9.33 22.09
C ILE A 64 -16.32 -9.99 21.26
N GLY A 65 -15.99 -11.10 20.57
CA GLY A 65 -16.86 -11.75 19.61
C GLY A 65 -17.00 -10.91 18.34
N ILE A 66 -15.87 -10.57 17.71
CA ILE A 66 -15.86 -9.78 16.46
C ILE A 66 -16.45 -10.58 15.29
N ASP A 67 -17.06 -9.86 14.34
CA ASP A 67 -17.60 -10.42 13.10
C ASP A 67 -16.63 -10.29 11.91
N GLY A 68 -15.61 -9.45 12.04
CA GLY A 68 -14.60 -9.22 11.02
C GLY A 68 -13.39 -8.49 11.59
N ILE A 69 -12.27 -8.57 10.89
CA ILE A 69 -11.01 -7.90 11.25
C ILE A 69 -10.31 -7.42 9.99
N THR A 70 -9.86 -6.16 9.96
CA THR A 70 -9.21 -5.59 8.76
C THR A 70 -8.35 -4.37 9.08
N THR A 71 -7.71 -3.81 8.06
CA THR A 71 -7.01 -2.53 8.08
C THR A 71 -6.98 -1.92 6.67
N ILE A 72 -6.46 -0.72 6.55
CA ILE A 72 -6.11 -0.08 5.28
C ILE A 72 -4.74 0.60 5.39
N ALA A 73 -4.05 0.77 4.25
CA ALA A 73 -2.83 1.59 4.12
C ALA A 73 -1.61 1.19 4.98
N THR A 74 -1.62 0.04 5.67
CA THR A 74 -0.45 -0.46 6.41
C THR A 74 -0.28 -1.98 6.31
N ASP A 75 0.93 -2.43 5.94
CA ASP A 75 1.26 -3.86 5.78
C ASP A 75 1.57 -4.54 7.11
N ILE A 76 2.08 -3.80 8.09
CA ILE A 76 2.58 -4.36 9.36
C ILE A 76 1.48 -5.06 10.17
N CYS A 77 0.22 -4.72 9.93
CA CYS A 77 -0.93 -5.31 10.59
C CYS A 77 -1.40 -6.62 9.95
N ILE A 78 -1.05 -6.88 8.68
CA ILE A 78 -1.61 -7.98 7.89
C ILE A 78 -1.34 -9.36 8.48
N PRO A 79 -0.13 -9.66 9.01
CA PRO A 79 0.11 -10.94 9.69
C PRO A 79 -0.78 -11.14 10.92
N ALA A 80 -0.97 -10.12 11.75
CA ALA A 80 -1.82 -10.21 12.94
C ALA A 80 -3.31 -10.37 12.60
N ILE A 81 -3.77 -9.65 11.55
CA ILE A 81 -5.14 -9.77 11.02
C ILE A 81 -5.41 -11.18 10.54
N SER A 82 -4.55 -11.71 9.66
CA SER A 82 -4.70 -13.07 9.12
C SER A 82 -4.59 -14.13 10.20
N TYR A 83 -3.69 -13.96 11.18
CA TYR A 83 -3.58 -14.87 12.32
C TYR A 83 -4.90 -14.97 13.10
N ALA A 84 -5.48 -13.82 13.48
CA ALA A 84 -6.72 -13.78 14.24
C ALA A 84 -7.92 -14.26 13.41
N ALA A 85 -8.03 -13.83 12.14
CA ALA A 85 -9.11 -14.25 11.24
C ALA A 85 -9.12 -15.77 11.04
N GLU A 86 -7.96 -16.37 10.75
CA GLU A 86 -7.83 -17.81 10.53
C GLU A 86 -8.19 -18.62 11.80
N LYS A 87 -7.71 -18.18 12.98
CA LYS A 87 -8.01 -18.85 14.26
C LYS A 87 -9.48 -18.74 14.67
N LEU A 88 -10.13 -17.63 14.32
CA LEU A 88 -11.54 -17.37 14.65
C LEU A 88 -12.51 -17.90 13.59
N GLY A 89 -12.02 -18.40 12.45
CA GLY A 89 -12.85 -18.84 11.33
C GLY A 89 -13.58 -17.69 10.62
N LEU A 90 -13.01 -16.48 10.66
CA LEU A 90 -13.54 -15.30 9.98
C LEU A 90 -13.07 -15.23 8.53
N VAL A 91 -13.73 -14.37 7.74
CA VAL A 91 -13.28 -14.08 6.38
C VAL A 91 -11.92 -13.38 6.43
N GLY A 92 -10.93 -13.94 5.73
CA GLY A 92 -9.57 -13.40 5.69
C GLY A 92 -8.63 -14.30 4.91
N ASN A 93 -7.45 -13.76 4.56
CA ASN A 93 -6.37 -14.52 3.96
C ASN A 93 -5.68 -15.39 5.03
N SER A 94 -5.07 -16.49 4.63
CA SER A 94 -4.29 -17.32 5.57
C SER A 94 -3.07 -16.57 6.11
N TYR A 95 -2.59 -16.97 7.29
CA TYR A 95 -1.38 -16.42 7.88
C TYR A 95 -0.17 -16.56 6.95
N GLN A 96 -0.09 -17.66 6.19
CA GLN A 96 0.98 -17.86 5.20
C GLN A 96 0.90 -16.86 4.03
N THR A 97 -0.31 -16.55 3.56
CA THR A 97 -0.55 -15.52 2.54
C THR A 97 -0.13 -14.14 3.04
N ALA A 98 -0.46 -13.82 4.29
CA ALA A 98 -0.01 -12.59 4.93
C ALA A 98 1.52 -12.48 4.95
N LEU A 99 2.22 -13.54 5.40
CA LEU A 99 3.68 -13.55 5.40
C LEU A 99 4.27 -13.39 3.99
N ALA A 100 3.69 -14.05 2.98
CA ALA A 100 4.15 -13.96 1.60
C ALA A 100 3.96 -12.55 1.00
N SER A 101 2.87 -11.86 1.36
CA SER A 101 2.58 -10.50 0.87
C SER A 101 3.32 -9.41 1.65
N THR A 102 3.74 -9.64 2.89
CA THR A 102 4.48 -8.63 3.69
C THR A 102 5.98 -8.86 3.75
N ASN A 103 6.48 -9.98 3.22
CA ASN A 103 7.91 -10.27 3.15
C ASN A 103 8.36 -10.31 1.68
N LYS A 104 9.22 -9.37 1.30
CA LYS A 104 9.72 -9.19 -0.07
C LYS A 104 10.44 -10.43 -0.61
N ALA A 105 11.17 -11.17 0.23
CA ALA A 105 11.85 -12.39 -0.21
C ALA A 105 10.86 -13.54 -0.45
N LEU A 106 9.86 -13.71 0.43
CA LEU A 106 8.80 -14.70 0.23
C LEU A 106 7.93 -14.37 -0.99
N MET A 107 7.63 -13.09 -1.20
CA MET A 107 6.91 -12.60 -2.37
C MET A 107 7.63 -12.99 -3.67
N ARG A 108 8.93 -12.70 -3.77
CA ARG A 108 9.72 -13.07 -4.95
C ARG A 108 9.82 -14.59 -5.15
N ALA A 109 9.96 -15.35 -4.06
CA ALA A 109 9.95 -16.81 -4.13
C ALA A 109 8.59 -17.35 -4.63
N ALA A 110 7.48 -16.73 -4.23
CA ALA A 110 6.15 -17.08 -4.72
C ALA A 110 5.99 -16.77 -6.22
N PHE A 111 6.49 -15.62 -6.69
CA PHE A 111 6.49 -15.27 -8.12
C PHE A 111 7.34 -16.23 -8.94
N PHE A 112 8.56 -16.53 -8.50
CA PHE A 112 9.44 -17.49 -9.16
C PHE A 112 8.79 -18.87 -9.31
N LYS A 113 8.13 -19.36 -8.26
CA LYS A 113 7.42 -20.65 -8.27
C LYS A 113 6.28 -20.70 -9.30
N HIS A 114 5.66 -19.56 -9.62
CA HIS A 114 4.54 -19.45 -10.54
C HIS A 114 4.95 -18.85 -11.90
N GLU A 115 6.26 -18.80 -12.20
CA GLU A 115 6.78 -18.29 -13.48
C GLU A 115 6.37 -16.83 -13.75
N ILE A 116 6.24 -16.04 -12.68
CA ILE A 116 5.95 -14.61 -12.75
C ILE A 116 7.27 -13.84 -12.70
N ASP A 117 7.53 -13.05 -13.74
CA ASP A 117 8.72 -12.23 -13.83
C ASP A 117 8.77 -11.19 -12.71
N SER A 118 9.92 -11.17 -12.02
CA SER A 118 10.24 -10.20 -10.99
C SER A 118 11.75 -9.99 -10.93
N PRO A 119 12.23 -8.89 -10.32
CA PRO A 119 13.66 -8.60 -10.28
C PRO A 119 14.44 -9.76 -9.67
N ARG A 120 15.58 -10.09 -10.28
CA ARG A 120 16.50 -11.06 -9.67
C ARG A 120 16.91 -10.55 -8.30
N PHE A 121 16.92 -11.44 -7.32
CA PHE A 121 17.10 -11.07 -5.92
C PHE A 121 17.93 -12.07 -5.13
N ALA A 122 18.47 -11.62 -4.00
CA ALA A 122 19.06 -12.44 -2.96
C ALA A 122 18.62 -11.92 -1.59
N ALA A 123 18.18 -12.81 -0.70
CA ALA A 123 17.89 -12.48 0.69
C ALA A 123 19.09 -12.85 1.56
N VAL A 124 19.63 -11.88 2.30
CA VAL A 124 20.90 -12.02 3.03
C VAL A 124 20.84 -11.33 4.39
N GLN A 125 21.62 -11.81 5.35
CA GLN A 125 21.86 -11.11 6.63
C GLN A 125 23.15 -10.27 6.60
N LYS A 126 24.08 -10.63 5.72
CA LYS A 126 25.41 -10.01 5.59
C LYS A 126 25.91 -10.18 4.16
N TYR A 127 26.94 -9.41 3.83
CA TYR A 127 27.58 -9.49 2.52
C TYR A 127 28.34 -10.81 2.32
N GLU A 128 28.13 -11.43 1.16
CA GLU A 128 28.84 -12.63 0.70
C GLU A 128 29.12 -12.50 -0.80
N ALA A 129 30.40 -12.32 -1.18
CA ALA A 129 30.78 -11.97 -2.56
C ALA A 129 30.23 -12.93 -3.62
N LYS A 130 30.29 -14.24 -3.36
CA LYS A 130 29.80 -15.29 -4.28
C LYS A 130 28.33 -15.14 -4.64
N THR A 131 27.51 -14.61 -3.73
CA THR A 131 26.08 -14.38 -3.95
C THR A 131 25.83 -13.35 -5.05
N PHE A 132 26.75 -12.39 -5.20
CA PHE A 132 26.57 -11.22 -6.05
C PHE A 132 27.40 -11.24 -7.34
N GLU A 133 28.18 -12.30 -7.60
CA GLU A 133 29.05 -12.41 -8.79
C GLU A 133 28.29 -12.23 -10.12
N SER A 134 27.02 -12.62 -10.16
CA SER A 134 26.19 -12.52 -11.37
C SER A 134 25.34 -11.24 -11.44
N PHE A 135 25.27 -10.45 -10.36
CA PHE A 135 24.43 -9.26 -10.28
C PHE A 135 25.01 -8.08 -11.07
N GLN A 136 24.13 -7.28 -11.66
CA GLN A 136 24.52 -6.07 -12.39
C GLN A 136 24.09 -4.83 -11.59
N PHE A 137 25.00 -3.89 -11.44
CA PHE A 137 24.72 -2.61 -10.77
C PHE A 137 24.04 -1.62 -11.74
N PRO A 138 23.16 -0.73 -11.23
CA PRO A 138 22.87 -0.54 -9.81
C PRO A 138 21.90 -1.58 -9.23
N LEU A 139 22.02 -1.80 -7.92
CA LEU A 139 21.16 -2.68 -7.12
C LEU A 139 20.32 -1.88 -6.13
N ILE A 140 19.21 -2.44 -5.70
CA ILE A 140 18.40 -1.95 -4.59
C ILE A 140 18.61 -2.87 -3.39
N VAL A 141 18.91 -2.29 -2.24
CA VAL A 141 19.00 -3.00 -0.95
C VAL A 141 17.89 -2.47 -0.06
N LYS A 142 17.07 -3.35 0.51
CA LYS A 142 15.95 -2.96 1.37
C LYS A 142 15.69 -4.00 2.47
N PRO A 143 15.06 -3.64 3.59
CA PRO A 143 14.61 -4.61 4.58
C PRO A 143 13.59 -5.55 3.93
N THR A 144 13.59 -6.81 4.35
CA THR A 144 12.65 -7.80 3.79
C THR A 144 11.19 -7.56 4.22
N ASP A 145 10.97 -6.95 5.38
CA ASP A 145 9.69 -6.92 6.10
C ASP A 145 9.27 -5.51 6.57
N ARG A 146 9.74 -4.47 5.87
CA ARG A 146 9.34 -3.07 6.09
C ARG A 146 8.66 -2.47 4.85
N SER A 147 7.93 -1.38 5.07
CA SER A 147 7.22 -0.60 4.04
C SER A 147 7.57 0.89 4.14
N GLY A 148 7.05 1.71 3.21
CA GLY A 148 7.24 3.17 3.22
C GLY A 148 8.66 3.62 2.86
N SER A 149 9.36 2.85 2.03
CA SER A 149 10.74 3.10 1.60
C SER A 149 11.78 3.20 2.73
N LEU A 150 11.44 2.76 3.95
CA LEU A 150 12.35 2.74 5.09
C LEU A 150 13.52 1.77 4.85
N GLY A 151 14.75 2.29 4.93
CA GLY A 151 15.98 1.49 4.75
C GLY A 151 16.23 1.05 3.30
N VAL A 152 15.58 1.66 2.31
CA VAL A 152 15.81 1.38 0.88
C VAL A 152 16.98 2.21 0.37
N THR A 153 18.01 1.54 -0.15
CA THR A 153 19.23 2.17 -0.67
C THR A 153 19.55 1.66 -2.06
N LYS A 154 19.79 2.58 -2.99
CA LYS A 154 20.34 2.26 -4.32
C LYS A 154 21.87 2.23 -4.26
N VAL A 155 22.44 1.12 -4.67
CA VAL A 155 23.88 0.84 -4.61
C VAL A 155 24.42 0.77 -6.03
N TYR A 156 25.48 1.53 -6.34
CA TYR A 156 26.06 1.61 -7.70
C TYR A 156 27.31 0.73 -7.90
N ASN A 157 27.86 0.17 -6.83
CA ASN A 157 29.04 -0.70 -6.88
C ASN A 157 29.11 -1.62 -5.67
N GLU A 158 29.91 -2.68 -5.79
CA GLU A 158 30.07 -3.71 -4.77
C GLU A 158 30.58 -3.18 -3.42
N ALA A 159 31.44 -2.15 -3.44
CA ALA A 159 32.06 -1.60 -2.23
C ALA A 159 31.03 -1.01 -1.25
N ALA A 160 29.90 -0.50 -1.75
CA ALA A 160 28.82 0.05 -0.94
C ALA A 160 27.81 -1.02 -0.45
N LEU A 161 27.86 -2.25 -0.97
CA LEU A 161 26.83 -3.25 -0.72
C LEU A 161 26.82 -3.75 0.73
N ALA A 162 27.99 -3.96 1.33
CA ALA A 162 28.10 -4.45 2.70
C ALA A 162 27.49 -3.49 3.73
N GLY A 163 27.73 -2.18 3.57
CA GLY A 163 27.14 -1.15 4.43
C GLY A 163 25.62 -1.10 4.29
N ALA A 164 25.12 -1.06 3.04
CA ALA A 164 23.69 -1.01 2.77
C ALA A 164 22.94 -2.26 3.29
N ILE A 165 23.53 -3.46 3.17
CA ILE A 165 22.94 -4.70 3.71
C ILE A 165 22.81 -4.62 5.23
N LEU A 166 23.85 -4.16 5.93
CA LEU A 166 23.83 -4.06 7.39
C LEU A 166 22.78 -3.05 7.87
N GLU A 167 22.69 -1.89 7.21
CA GLU A 167 21.69 -0.86 7.50
C GLU A 167 20.26 -1.41 7.30
N ALA A 168 19.96 -1.98 6.12
CA ALA A 168 18.65 -2.55 5.84
C ALA A 168 18.29 -3.72 6.79
N ALA A 169 19.24 -4.61 7.09
CA ALA A 169 19.03 -5.68 8.05
C ALA A 169 18.80 -5.16 9.48
N SER A 170 19.41 -4.03 9.86
CA SER A 170 19.18 -3.43 11.18
C SER A 170 17.74 -2.94 11.37
N GLU A 171 17.12 -2.42 10.30
CA GLU A 171 15.73 -1.96 10.28
C GLU A 171 14.70 -3.10 10.25
N SER A 172 15.07 -4.22 9.63
CA SER A 172 14.23 -5.42 9.53
C SER A 172 13.85 -6.01 10.90
N ILE A 173 12.64 -6.56 11.00
CA ILE A 173 12.19 -7.31 12.19
C ILE A 173 12.92 -8.65 12.24
N GLU A 174 13.02 -9.35 11.11
CA GLU A 174 13.73 -10.64 10.99
C GLU A 174 15.26 -10.51 10.80
N LYS A 175 15.78 -9.29 10.81
CA LYS A 175 17.21 -8.96 10.62
C LYS A 175 17.77 -9.44 9.28
N LYS A 176 17.01 -9.27 8.19
CA LYS A 176 17.43 -9.59 6.83
C LYS A 176 17.23 -8.42 5.88
N ALA A 177 18.08 -8.37 4.87
CA ALA A 177 17.93 -7.51 3.70
C ALA A 177 17.62 -8.36 2.47
N ILE A 178 16.88 -7.77 1.54
CA ILE A 178 16.79 -8.24 0.16
C ILE A 178 17.59 -7.29 -0.72
N VAL A 179 18.46 -7.88 -1.55
CA VAL A 179 19.21 -7.19 -2.60
C VAL A 179 18.60 -7.61 -3.93
N GLU A 180 18.23 -6.66 -4.76
CA GLU A 180 17.53 -6.90 -6.03
C GLU A 180 18.04 -5.98 -7.13
N GLU A 181 17.82 -6.39 -8.38
CA GLU A 181 18.14 -5.55 -9.54
C GLU A 181 17.32 -4.26 -9.52
N PHE A 182 17.98 -3.14 -9.85
CA PHE A 182 17.27 -1.89 -10.04
C PHE A 182 16.46 -1.92 -11.33
N ILE A 183 15.15 -1.74 -11.19
CA ILE A 183 14.25 -1.60 -12.33
C ILE A 183 14.03 -0.11 -12.60
N ASN A 184 14.28 0.29 -13.84
CA ASN A 184 13.95 1.62 -14.33
C ASN A 184 12.57 1.61 -15.01
N GLY A 185 11.93 2.78 -15.09
CA GLY A 185 10.64 2.92 -15.75
C GLY A 185 9.66 3.78 -14.97
N SER A 186 8.53 4.08 -15.62
CA SER A 186 7.40 4.76 -15.01
C SER A 186 6.75 3.86 -13.98
N GLU A 187 6.42 4.43 -12.82
CA GLU A 187 5.77 3.70 -11.74
C GLU A 187 4.25 3.85 -11.82
N ILE A 188 3.54 2.75 -11.58
CA ILE A 188 2.09 2.73 -11.43
C ILE A 188 1.71 1.94 -10.18
N SER A 189 0.50 2.14 -9.68
CA SER A 189 -0.16 1.18 -8.81
C SER A 189 -1.45 0.64 -9.40
N VAL A 190 -1.85 -0.54 -8.93
CA VAL A 190 -3.06 -1.23 -9.32
C VAL A 190 -3.83 -1.58 -8.06
N GLU A 191 -5.06 -1.12 -8.01
CA GLU A 191 -5.97 -1.30 -6.89
C GLU A 191 -6.99 -2.38 -7.27
N CYS A 192 -6.95 -3.50 -6.57
CA CYS A 192 -7.92 -4.58 -6.72
C CYS A 192 -8.64 -4.85 -5.40
N ILE A 193 -9.85 -5.37 -5.49
CA ILE A 193 -10.54 -6.02 -4.37
C ILE A 193 -10.77 -7.49 -4.71
N SER A 194 -10.57 -8.37 -3.73
CA SER A 194 -10.67 -9.81 -3.89
C SER A 194 -11.73 -10.38 -2.97
N HIS A 195 -12.49 -11.36 -3.48
CA HIS A 195 -13.44 -12.11 -2.68
C HIS A 195 -13.47 -13.57 -3.15
N ALA A 196 -13.24 -14.50 -2.22
CA ALA A 196 -13.18 -15.94 -2.48
C ALA A 196 -12.23 -16.35 -3.63
N GLY A 197 -11.12 -15.63 -3.81
CA GLY A 197 -10.14 -15.88 -4.87
C GLY A 197 -10.50 -15.25 -6.22
N GLN A 198 -11.64 -14.58 -6.35
CA GLN A 198 -11.93 -13.77 -7.52
C GLN A 198 -11.40 -12.35 -7.33
N HIS A 199 -10.63 -11.86 -8.29
CA HIS A 199 -10.05 -10.51 -8.29
C HIS A 199 -10.86 -9.55 -9.16
N PHE A 200 -11.08 -8.34 -8.67
CA PHE A 200 -11.75 -7.26 -9.39
C PHE A 200 -10.83 -6.04 -9.45
N LEU A 201 -10.47 -5.64 -10.65
CA LEU A 201 -9.73 -4.40 -10.90
C LEU A 201 -10.63 -3.21 -10.59
N LEU A 202 -10.15 -2.29 -9.75
CA LEU A 202 -10.83 -1.04 -9.45
C LEU A 202 -10.19 0.12 -10.20
N ALA A 203 -8.87 0.28 -10.10
CA ALA A 203 -8.16 1.35 -10.77
C ALA A 203 -6.73 0.94 -11.13
N ILE A 204 -6.18 1.62 -12.13
CA ILE A 204 -4.75 1.72 -12.38
C ILE A 204 -4.40 3.18 -12.23
N THR A 205 -3.38 3.45 -11.41
CA THR A 205 -2.99 4.79 -10.97
C THR A 205 -1.61 5.12 -11.51
N ASP A 206 -1.49 6.22 -12.25
CA ASP A 206 -0.18 6.75 -12.66
C ASP A 206 0.46 7.48 -11.48
N LYS A 207 1.75 7.23 -11.25
CA LYS A 207 2.52 7.90 -10.20
C LYS A 207 3.59 8.80 -10.78
N ILE A 208 3.75 9.98 -10.18
CA ILE A 208 4.85 10.90 -10.45
C ILE A 208 5.69 10.98 -9.19
N THR A 209 6.99 10.74 -9.29
CA THR A 209 7.92 10.74 -8.15
C THR A 209 9.04 11.77 -8.34
N THR A 210 9.79 12.05 -7.29
CA THR A 210 11.01 12.89 -7.38
C THR A 210 12.09 12.29 -8.28
N GLY A 211 11.98 11.01 -8.62
CA GLY A 211 13.12 10.24 -9.13
C GLY A 211 14.23 10.10 -8.08
N GLU A 212 15.44 9.84 -8.55
CA GLU A 212 16.61 9.67 -7.67
C GLU A 212 16.92 10.92 -6.84
N PRO A 213 17.41 10.76 -5.60
CA PRO A 213 17.71 9.49 -4.92
C PRO A 213 16.55 8.94 -4.06
N HIS A 214 15.48 9.72 -3.84
CA HIS A 214 14.49 9.41 -2.81
C HIS A 214 13.22 8.74 -3.32
N PHE A 215 12.89 8.87 -4.61
CA PHE A 215 11.71 8.30 -5.26
C PHE A 215 10.39 8.61 -4.54
N VAL A 216 10.29 9.75 -3.85
CA VAL A 216 9.07 10.12 -3.10
C VAL A 216 7.97 10.48 -4.07
N GLU A 217 6.76 9.98 -3.85
CA GLU A 217 5.62 10.27 -4.71
C GLU A 217 5.14 11.70 -4.50
N LEU A 218 5.00 12.42 -5.60
CA LEU A 218 4.57 13.81 -5.71
C LEU A 218 3.12 13.91 -6.16
N GLN A 219 2.69 12.97 -7.02
CA GLN A 219 1.36 13.01 -7.62
C GLN A 219 0.86 11.60 -7.93
N HIS A 220 -0.46 11.43 -7.84
CA HIS A 220 -1.15 10.20 -8.25
C HIS A 220 -2.36 10.57 -9.10
N HIS A 221 -2.60 9.86 -10.22
CA HIS A 221 -3.70 10.15 -11.13
C HIS A 221 -4.44 8.89 -11.58
N GLN A 222 -5.78 8.96 -11.54
CA GLN A 222 -6.69 7.94 -12.02
C GLN A 222 -7.69 8.51 -13.03
N PRO A 223 -8.10 7.74 -14.05
CA PRO A 223 -7.49 6.48 -14.49
C PRO A 223 -6.10 6.71 -15.11
N SER A 224 -5.32 5.64 -15.26
CA SER A 224 -4.03 5.64 -15.99
C SER A 224 -4.18 6.10 -17.45
N GLN A 225 -3.12 6.73 -17.97
CA GLN A 225 -2.99 7.14 -19.38
C GLN A 225 -2.40 6.07 -20.29
N PHE A 226 -1.99 4.91 -19.75
CA PHE A 226 -1.49 3.81 -20.60
C PHE A 226 -2.57 3.30 -21.57
N PRO A 227 -2.21 2.82 -22.77
CA PRO A 227 -3.16 2.22 -23.71
C PRO A 227 -3.95 1.06 -23.11
N GLU A 228 -5.17 0.83 -23.59
CA GLU A 228 -6.06 -0.23 -23.07
C GLU A 228 -5.42 -1.62 -23.08
N GLU A 229 -4.63 -1.94 -24.11
CA GLU A 229 -3.89 -3.21 -24.20
C GLU A 229 -2.86 -3.35 -23.07
N MET A 230 -2.11 -2.28 -22.76
CA MET A 230 -1.17 -2.24 -21.64
C MET A 230 -1.91 -2.37 -20.32
N GLN A 231 -3.03 -1.68 -20.15
CA GLN A 231 -3.88 -1.80 -18.94
C GLN A 231 -4.43 -3.21 -18.76
N ALA A 232 -4.82 -3.90 -19.84
CA ALA A 232 -5.25 -5.30 -19.81
C ALA A 232 -4.11 -6.24 -19.40
N ALA A 233 -2.90 -6.04 -19.95
CA ALA A 233 -1.73 -6.82 -19.57
C ALA A 233 -1.35 -6.62 -18.09
N ILE A 234 -1.38 -5.37 -17.61
CA ILE A 234 -1.17 -5.03 -16.19
C ILE A 234 -2.21 -5.73 -15.30
N ARG A 235 -3.49 -5.71 -15.69
CA ARG A 235 -4.57 -6.40 -14.97
C ARG A 235 -4.30 -7.90 -14.85
N ASP A 236 -4.01 -8.55 -15.97
CA ASP A 236 -3.86 -10.01 -16.02
C ASP A 236 -2.62 -10.48 -15.24
N LEU A 237 -1.53 -9.72 -15.32
CA LEU A 237 -0.34 -9.92 -14.49
C LEU A 237 -0.65 -9.69 -13.00
N THR A 238 -1.43 -8.65 -12.68
CA THR A 238 -1.85 -8.39 -11.29
C THR A 238 -2.65 -9.56 -10.73
N PHE A 239 -3.64 -10.06 -11.47
CA PHE A 239 -4.47 -11.18 -11.00
C PHE A 239 -3.63 -12.44 -10.80
N SER A 240 -2.74 -12.76 -11.74
CA SER A 240 -1.84 -13.91 -11.63
C SER A 240 -0.89 -13.77 -10.42
N ALA A 241 -0.41 -12.57 -10.13
CA ALA A 241 0.45 -12.31 -8.97
C ALA A 241 -0.31 -12.40 -7.63
N LEU A 242 -1.57 -11.95 -7.59
CA LEU A 242 -2.43 -12.12 -6.41
C LEU A 242 -2.73 -13.61 -6.14
N ASP A 243 -3.01 -14.38 -7.19
CA ASP A 243 -3.19 -15.84 -7.13
C ASP A 243 -1.91 -16.54 -6.64
N ALA A 244 -0.74 -16.15 -7.16
CA ALA A 244 0.55 -16.72 -6.78
C ALA A 244 0.90 -16.48 -5.29
N LEU A 245 0.45 -15.36 -4.72
CA LEU A 245 0.58 -15.06 -3.30
C LEU A 245 -0.49 -15.75 -2.44
N GLY A 246 -1.54 -16.29 -3.05
CA GLY A 246 -2.66 -16.93 -2.36
C GLY A 246 -3.69 -15.94 -1.79
N ILE A 247 -3.71 -14.70 -2.29
CA ILE A 247 -4.65 -13.67 -1.85
C ILE A 247 -6.06 -14.06 -2.32
N LYS A 248 -7.01 -14.11 -1.40
CA LYS A 248 -8.40 -14.48 -1.67
C LYS A 248 -9.40 -13.42 -1.26
N PHE A 249 -9.06 -12.62 -0.27
CA PHE A 249 -9.96 -11.67 0.37
C PHE A 249 -9.29 -10.32 0.57
N GLY A 250 -10.09 -9.26 0.43
CA GLY A 250 -9.74 -7.90 0.81
C GLY A 250 -9.15 -7.09 -0.33
N ALA A 251 -8.73 -5.87 0.02
CA ALA A 251 -8.06 -4.99 -0.92
C ALA A 251 -6.63 -5.46 -1.20
N SER A 252 -6.10 -5.07 -2.35
CA SER A 252 -4.68 -5.17 -2.67
C SER A 252 -4.20 -3.89 -3.37
N HIS A 253 -2.92 -3.60 -3.17
CA HIS A 253 -2.18 -2.49 -3.76
C HIS A 253 -0.91 -3.05 -4.37
N SER A 254 -0.85 -3.08 -5.69
CA SER A 254 0.25 -3.68 -6.44
C SER A 254 1.01 -2.60 -7.19
N GLU A 255 2.33 -2.58 -7.07
CA GLU A 255 3.21 -1.58 -7.67
C GLU A 255 4.03 -2.19 -8.78
N PHE A 256 4.10 -1.49 -9.91
CA PHE A 256 4.81 -1.94 -11.10
C PHE A 256 5.70 -0.83 -11.63
N LYS A 257 6.76 -1.24 -12.32
CA LYS A 257 7.49 -0.37 -13.25
C LYS A 257 7.30 -0.82 -14.68
N ILE A 258 7.17 0.17 -15.56
CA ILE A 258 7.02 -0.03 -17.00
C ILE A 258 8.16 0.71 -17.69
N ASP A 259 9.01 -0.04 -18.38
CA ASP A 259 10.15 0.54 -19.10
C ASP A 259 9.71 1.17 -20.43
N THR A 260 10.66 1.79 -21.15
CA THR A 260 10.39 2.44 -22.44
C THR A 260 10.01 1.47 -23.57
N ASN A 261 10.23 0.17 -23.38
CA ASN A 261 9.87 -0.89 -24.32
C ASN A 261 8.50 -1.50 -23.99
N GLY A 262 7.86 -1.07 -22.90
CA GLY A 262 6.60 -1.62 -22.41
C GLY A 262 6.73 -2.88 -21.57
N GLN A 263 7.94 -3.25 -21.13
CA GLN A 263 8.11 -4.36 -20.19
C GLN A 263 7.53 -3.98 -18.83
N ILE A 264 6.54 -4.75 -18.37
CA ILE A 264 5.92 -4.60 -17.05
C ILE A 264 6.73 -5.44 -16.05
N THR A 265 7.13 -4.86 -14.92
CA THR A 265 7.83 -5.57 -13.84
C THR A 265 7.15 -5.29 -12.50
N ILE A 266 6.78 -6.34 -11.77
CA ILE A 266 6.21 -6.23 -10.43
C ILE A 266 7.30 -5.78 -9.45
N ILE A 267 7.02 -4.72 -8.70
CA ILE A 267 7.89 -4.22 -7.64
C ILE A 267 7.43 -4.75 -6.28
N GLU A 268 6.16 -4.57 -5.93
CA GLU A 268 5.63 -4.94 -4.62
C GLU A 268 4.12 -5.17 -4.69
N ILE A 269 3.58 -6.06 -3.85
CA ILE A 269 2.15 -6.27 -3.68
C ILE A 269 1.81 -6.28 -2.19
N GLY A 270 0.99 -5.34 -1.75
CA GLY A 270 0.41 -5.34 -0.40
C GLY A 270 -0.99 -5.95 -0.42
N ALA A 271 -1.30 -6.88 0.49
CA ALA A 271 -2.65 -7.44 0.69
C ALA A 271 -3.55 -6.49 1.50
N ARG A 272 -3.58 -5.22 1.10
CA ARG A 272 -4.32 -4.12 1.72
C ARG A 272 -4.66 -3.03 0.71
N MET A 273 -5.51 -2.10 1.12
CA MET A 273 -5.78 -0.89 0.36
C MET A 273 -4.54 0.02 0.31
N GLY A 274 -4.32 0.69 -0.82
CA GLY A 274 -3.26 1.69 -1.01
C GLY A 274 -3.41 2.93 -0.11
N GLY A 275 -2.27 3.52 0.26
CA GLY A 275 -2.19 4.80 1.00
C GLY A 275 -2.36 6.02 0.08
N ASP A 276 -1.82 7.17 0.48
CA ASP A 276 -1.74 8.38 -0.35
C ASP A 276 -3.05 8.84 -1.00
N PHE A 277 -4.16 8.62 -0.30
CA PHE A 277 -5.52 8.87 -0.77
C PHE A 277 -5.95 8.04 -1.99
N ILE A 278 -5.07 7.19 -2.54
CA ILE A 278 -5.32 6.36 -3.72
C ILE A 278 -6.56 5.50 -3.51
N GLY A 279 -6.55 4.65 -2.48
CA GLY A 279 -7.69 3.78 -2.20
C GLY A 279 -8.85 4.49 -1.48
N SER A 280 -8.55 5.40 -0.54
CA SER A 280 -9.56 5.99 0.33
C SER A 280 -10.40 7.07 -0.36
N HIS A 281 -9.84 7.76 -1.35
CA HIS A 281 -10.50 8.85 -2.07
C HIS A 281 -10.52 8.61 -3.57
N LEU A 282 -9.35 8.42 -4.19
CA LEU A 282 -9.22 8.49 -5.64
C LEU A 282 -10.06 7.43 -6.34
N VAL A 283 -10.04 6.18 -5.87
CA VAL A 283 -10.85 5.09 -6.46
C VAL A 283 -12.34 5.45 -6.49
N LYS A 284 -12.88 5.98 -5.38
CA LYS A 284 -14.28 6.38 -5.32
C LYS A 284 -14.58 7.56 -6.24
N LEU A 285 -13.69 8.54 -6.28
CA LEU A 285 -13.84 9.72 -7.15
C LEU A 285 -13.73 9.35 -8.63
N SER A 286 -12.85 8.43 -9.01
CA SER A 286 -12.63 8.06 -10.42
C SER A 286 -13.67 7.07 -10.94
N THR A 287 -14.10 6.11 -10.11
CA THR A 287 -14.95 4.98 -10.55
C THR A 287 -16.37 4.98 -9.97
N GLY A 288 -16.62 5.83 -8.97
CA GLY A 288 -17.85 5.80 -8.18
C GLY A 288 -17.95 4.66 -7.16
N TYR A 289 -16.97 3.75 -7.10
CA TYR A 289 -16.98 2.62 -6.16
C TYR A 289 -16.41 3.02 -4.79
N ASP A 290 -17.20 2.83 -3.73
CA ASP A 290 -16.76 3.09 -2.35
C ASP A 290 -15.84 1.97 -1.86
N PHE A 291 -14.55 2.08 -2.19
CA PHE A 291 -13.57 1.03 -1.90
C PHE A 291 -13.41 0.76 -0.40
N VAL A 292 -13.46 1.80 0.44
CA VAL A 292 -13.42 1.64 1.91
C VAL A 292 -14.61 0.81 2.41
N LYS A 293 -15.83 1.09 1.90
CA LYS A 293 -17.00 0.23 2.18
C LYS A 293 -16.75 -1.21 1.72
N GLY A 294 -16.23 -1.40 0.51
CA GLY A 294 -15.91 -2.73 -0.01
C GLY A 294 -14.96 -3.52 0.89
N VAL A 295 -13.93 -2.88 1.45
CA VAL A 295 -13.01 -3.51 2.42
C VAL A 295 -13.74 -3.98 3.68
N VAL A 296 -14.66 -3.16 4.20
CA VAL A 296 -15.51 -3.52 5.35
C VAL A 296 -16.44 -4.68 4.99
N ASP A 297 -17.11 -4.63 3.84
CA ASP A 297 -18.04 -5.67 3.39
C ASP A 297 -17.34 -7.02 3.23
N VAL A 298 -16.12 -7.06 2.67
CA VAL A 298 -15.34 -8.30 2.58
C VAL A 298 -14.99 -8.83 3.96
N ALA A 299 -14.49 -7.99 4.86
CA ALA A 299 -14.11 -8.41 6.22
C ALA A 299 -15.29 -9.00 7.01
N LEU A 300 -16.51 -8.55 6.72
CA LEU A 300 -17.74 -9.04 7.34
C LEU A 300 -18.42 -10.18 6.57
N GLY A 301 -17.87 -10.62 5.43
CA GLY A 301 -18.45 -11.66 4.59
C GLY A 301 -19.76 -11.27 3.90
N GLN A 302 -19.94 -9.99 3.60
CA GLN A 302 -21.14 -9.40 2.98
C GLN A 302 -20.83 -8.73 1.63
N PHE A 303 -19.74 -9.13 0.99
CA PHE A 303 -19.26 -8.50 -0.23
C PHE A 303 -20.19 -8.74 -1.42
N GLU A 304 -20.42 -7.67 -2.17
CA GLU A 304 -21.05 -7.70 -3.49
C GLU A 304 -20.02 -7.25 -4.53
N ASN A 305 -20.06 -7.87 -5.71
CA ASN A 305 -19.13 -7.54 -6.79
C ASN A 305 -19.20 -6.04 -7.14
N PRO A 306 -18.06 -5.38 -7.37
CA PRO A 306 -18.02 -3.94 -7.58
C PRO A 306 -18.73 -3.58 -8.89
N VAL A 307 -19.56 -2.53 -8.83
CA VAL A 307 -20.18 -1.91 -10.00
C VAL A 307 -19.58 -0.51 -10.15
N LEU A 308 -18.74 -0.33 -11.17
CA LEU A 308 -18.09 0.95 -11.46
C LEU A 308 -19.08 1.84 -12.22
N LYS A 309 -19.46 2.99 -11.65
CA LYS A 309 -20.51 3.88 -12.15
C LYS A 309 -19.90 5.07 -12.86
N GLY A 310 -19.41 4.83 -14.09
CA GLY A 310 -18.79 5.85 -14.94
C GLY A 310 -17.35 6.18 -14.54
N GLN A 311 -16.66 6.91 -15.43
CA GLN A 311 -15.25 7.25 -15.28
C GLN A 311 -15.10 8.78 -15.18
N LYS A 312 -14.64 9.26 -14.03
CA LYS A 312 -14.11 10.62 -13.84
C LYS A 312 -12.60 10.53 -13.68
N PHE A 313 -11.93 11.66 -13.84
CA PHE A 313 -10.54 11.79 -13.48
C PHE A 313 -10.43 12.26 -12.05
N SER A 314 -9.62 11.59 -11.26
CA SER A 314 -9.25 12.01 -9.91
C SER A 314 -7.74 11.97 -9.76
N GLY A 315 -7.22 12.74 -8.82
CA GLY A 315 -5.81 12.69 -8.51
C GLY A 315 -5.48 13.49 -7.27
N VAL A 316 -4.26 13.36 -6.81
CA VAL A 316 -3.70 14.14 -5.71
C VAL A 316 -2.36 14.73 -6.10
N TYR A 317 -2.15 15.99 -5.74
CA TYR A 317 -0.86 16.66 -5.76
C TYR A 317 -0.38 16.83 -4.32
N PHE A 318 0.87 16.48 -4.04
CA PHE A 318 1.52 16.78 -2.77
C PHE A 318 2.34 18.06 -2.88
N LEU A 319 2.21 18.93 -1.87
CA LEU A 319 2.97 20.17 -1.78
C LEU A 319 4.31 19.91 -1.09
N SER A 320 5.38 20.32 -1.72
CA SER A 320 6.74 20.34 -1.17
C SER A 320 7.61 21.35 -1.92
N LYS A 321 8.91 21.43 -1.60
CA LYS A 321 9.81 22.34 -2.31
C LYS A 321 9.92 22.00 -3.80
N GLU A 322 9.88 20.71 -4.12
CA GLU A 322 9.92 20.17 -5.48
C GLU A 322 8.65 20.53 -6.28
N THR A 323 7.54 20.81 -5.60
CA THR A 323 6.26 21.20 -6.20
C THR A 323 5.80 22.59 -5.75
N GLU A 324 6.72 23.46 -5.33
CA GLU A 324 6.41 24.79 -4.79
C GLU A 324 5.70 25.67 -5.85
N ASN A 325 5.94 25.41 -7.13
CA ASN A 325 5.21 26.03 -8.24
C ASN A 325 3.69 25.78 -8.18
N LEU A 326 3.22 24.76 -7.46
CA LEU A 326 1.81 24.45 -7.28
C LEU A 326 1.14 25.29 -6.18
N LEU A 327 1.89 25.99 -5.32
CA LEU A 327 1.36 26.75 -4.19
C LEU A 327 0.19 27.70 -4.55
N PRO A 328 0.19 28.42 -5.69
CA PRO A 328 -0.95 29.26 -6.07
C PRO A 328 -2.28 28.49 -6.20
N TYR A 329 -2.24 27.21 -6.60
CA TYR A 329 -3.43 26.35 -6.69
C TYR A 329 -3.93 25.90 -5.31
N PHE A 330 -3.01 25.77 -4.34
CA PHE A 330 -3.36 25.48 -2.94
C PHE A 330 -4.02 26.68 -2.25
N GLN A 331 -3.64 27.90 -2.64
CA GLN A 331 -4.10 29.15 -2.01
C GLN A 331 -5.39 29.73 -2.60
N ARG A 332 -5.81 29.29 -3.79
CA ARG A 332 -7.03 29.75 -4.47
C ARG A 332 -8.05 28.62 -4.58
N GLU A 333 -9.35 28.92 -4.61
CA GLU A 333 -10.37 27.93 -4.97
C GLU A 333 -10.28 27.56 -6.45
N ASN A 334 -10.28 26.26 -6.76
CA ASN A 334 -10.36 25.75 -8.13
C ASN A 334 -11.68 24.99 -8.32
N ALA A 335 -12.23 25.02 -9.54
CA ALA A 335 -13.49 24.35 -9.84
C ALA A 335 -13.45 22.81 -9.71
N PHE A 336 -12.25 22.22 -9.65
CA PHE A 336 -12.01 20.77 -9.54
C PHE A 336 -11.66 20.31 -8.12
N ASP A 337 -11.56 21.23 -7.16
CA ASP A 337 -11.13 20.91 -5.80
C ASP A 337 -12.13 19.97 -5.13
N VAL A 338 -11.64 18.86 -4.57
CA VAL A 338 -12.40 17.99 -3.68
C VAL A 338 -12.00 18.26 -2.23
N GLU A 339 -10.69 18.23 -1.97
CA GLU A 339 -10.12 18.53 -0.67
C GLU A 339 -8.70 19.06 -0.86
N LYS A 340 -8.30 20.06 -0.08
CA LYS A 340 -6.90 20.48 -0.05
C LYS A 340 -6.54 21.03 1.32
N LYS A 341 -5.29 20.83 1.71
CA LYS A 341 -4.78 21.28 3.00
C LYS A 341 -3.30 21.58 2.92
N ILE A 342 -2.89 22.71 3.49
CA ILE A 342 -1.50 22.99 3.83
C ILE A 342 -1.30 22.55 5.28
N LEU A 343 -0.34 21.67 5.50
CA LEU A 343 -0.04 21.01 6.78
C LEU A 343 1.11 21.68 7.53
N LYS A 344 2.01 22.35 6.81
CA LYS A 344 3.20 23.01 7.36
C LYS A 344 3.29 24.44 6.86
N ASP A 345 3.69 25.36 7.74
CA ASP A 345 3.87 26.78 7.38
C ASP A 345 5.06 26.98 6.43
N GLN A 346 6.08 26.13 6.55
CA GLN A 346 7.28 26.15 5.70
C GLN A 346 7.26 24.98 4.73
N ILE A 347 7.54 25.27 3.46
CA ILE A 347 7.66 24.27 2.40
C ILE A 347 9.11 23.78 2.35
N GLU A 348 9.30 22.50 2.69
CA GLU A 348 10.63 21.88 2.80
C GLU A 348 10.93 20.92 1.64
N PRO A 349 12.22 20.68 1.31
CA PRO A 349 12.62 19.59 0.42
C PRO A 349 12.24 18.23 0.98
N ILE A 350 11.84 17.29 0.11
CA ILE A 350 11.39 15.97 0.56
C ILE A 350 12.47 14.91 0.45
N LYS A 351 12.57 14.11 1.51
CA LYS A 351 13.37 12.89 1.57
C LYS A 351 12.50 11.67 1.82
N SER A 352 11.30 11.89 2.38
CA SER A 352 10.28 10.90 2.67
C SER A 352 8.88 11.48 2.47
N SER A 353 7.87 10.62 2.42
CA SER A 353 6.46 11.05 2.30
C SER A 353 5.98 11.87 3.50
N ASN A 354 6.64 11.80 4.66
CA ASN A 354 6.33 12.61 5.85
C ASN A 354 6.79 14.08 5.72
N ASP A 355 7.65 14.38 4.75
CA ASP A 355 8.16 15.72 4.53
C ASP A 355 7.15 16.61 3.78
N ARG A 356 6.16 16.01 3.12
CA ARG A 356 5.09 16.69 2.38
C ARG A 356 4.40 17.75 3.26
N SER A 357 4.29 18.95 2.72
CA SER A 357 3.78 20.15 3.38
C SER A 357 2.29 20.38 3.14
N GLY A 358 1.64 19.55 2.32
CA GLY A 358 0.22 19.64 2.01
C GLY A 358 -0.21 18.67 0.93
N PHE A 359 -1.51 18.62 0.67
CA PHE A 359 -2.10 17.86 -0.44
C PHE A 359 -3.28 18.62 -1.08
N LEU A 360 -3.53 18.36 -2.37
CA LEU A 360 -4.69 18.83 -3.13
C LEU A 360 -5.25 17.65 -3.91
N ILE A 361 -6.45 17.20 -3.54
CA ILE A 361 -7.23 16.16 -4.22
C ILE A 361 -8.22 16.82 -5.17
N TYR A 362 -8.29 16.33 -6.40
CA TYR A 362 -9.22 16.83 -7.41
C TYR A 362 -10.14 15.74 -7.96
N GLN A 363 -11.26 16.17 -8.55
CA GLN A 363 -12.11 15.37 -9.43
C GLN A 363 -12.56 16.23 -10.61
N SER A 364 -12.52 15.70 -11.84
CA SER A 364 -13.02 16.39 -13.02
C SER A 364 -13.29 15.45 -14.21
N ASP A 365 -13.70 16.01 -15.35
CA ASP A 365 -13.98 15.27 -16.60
C ASP A 365 -12.74 14.98 -17.44
N HIS A 366 -11.57 15.53 -17.08
CA HIS A 366 -10.29 15.32 -17.77
C HIS A 366 -9.15 15.28 -16.75
N ARG A 367 -7.99 14.74 -17.10
CA ARG A 367 -6.84 14.80 -16.18
C ARG A 367 -6.43 16.26 -15.98
N ILE A 368 -6.39 16.71 -14.73
CA ILE A 368 -5.83 18.02 -14.39
C ILE A 368 -4.30 17.89 -14.47
N MET A 369 -3.65 18.86 -15.10
CA MET A 369 -2.20 18.98 -15.23
C MET A 369 -1.84 20.40 -14.76
N LEU A 370 -1.11 20.52 -13.65
CA LEU A 370 -0.81 21.81 -12.98
C LEU A 370 0.63 22.27 -13.17
#